data_AF-A0A556MY27-F1
#
_entry.id   AF-A0A556MY27-F1
#
_cell.length_a   1.000
_cell.length_b   1.000
_cell.length_c   1.000
_cell.angle_alpha   90.00
_cell.angle_beta   90.00
_cell.angle_gamma   90.00
#
_symmetry.space_group_name_H-M   'P 1'
#
loop_
_entity.id
_entity.type
_entity.pdbx_description
1 polymer ?
#
loop_
_entity_poly.entity_id
_entity_poly.type
_entity_poly.pdbx_seq_one_letter_code
_entity_poly.pdbx_strand_id
1 'polypeptide(L)'
;MSESNIQHIGIKDYFELTINLIARDLKIHRHLHFLSLSGVDTSLLSLQLNQDIFKLIGFEKTDLINEIEEWYFKQAERVFTIDTVNNTKALLELSAEILNGLNKFRILAVPNKKSAF
;
A
#
# COMPACT_ATOMS: atom_id res chain seq x y z
N MET A 1 3.01 37.55 8.55
CA MET A 1 2.23 36.32 8.77
C MET A 1 2.34 35.50 7.51
N SER A 2 3.03 34.36 7.54
CA SER A 2 3.13 33.48 6.37
C SER A 2 1.80 32.75 6.22
N GLU A 3 1.05 33.06 5.17
CA GLU A 3 -0.11 32.29 4.77
C GLU A 3 0.31 30.82 4.62
N SER A 4 -0.30 29.96 5.42
CA SER A 4 -0.16 28.52 5.26
C SER A 4 -0.68 28.16 3.89
N ASN A 5 0.22 27.81 2.96
CA ASN A 5 -0.11 27.14 1.70
C ASN A 5 -0.72 25.77 2.02
N ILE A 6 -1.99 25.74 2.40
CA ILE A 6 -2.77 24.52 2.47
C ILE A 6 -3.03 24.14 1.02
N GLN A 7 -2.15 23.31 0.45
CA GLN A 7 -2.41 22.69 -0.86
C GLN A 7 -3.71 21.90 -0.76
N HIS A 8 -4.72 22.31 -1.53
CA HIS A 8 -5.93 21.54 -1.71
C HIS A 8 -5.59 20.28 -2.52
N ILE A 9 -5.29 19.18 -1.82
CA ILE A 9 -5.11 17.87 -2.44
C ILE A 9 -6.48 17.40 -2.93
N GLY A 10 -6.65 17.28 -4.25
CA GLY A 10 -7.86 16.70 -4.84
C GLY A 10 -7.92 15.19 -4.66
N ILE A 11 -9.10 14.60 -4.87
CA ILE A 11 -9.28 13.13 -4.82
C ILE A 11 -8.33 12.42 -5.78
N LYS A 12 -8.09 12.99 -6.96
CA LYS A 12 -7.16 12.45 -7.96
C LYS A 12 -5.71 12.40 -7.43
N ASP A 13 -5.26 13.49 -6.83
CA ASP A 13 -3.90 13.60 -6.27
C ASP A 13 -3.70 12.61 -5.13
N TYR A 14 -4.73 12.40 -4.32
CA TYR A 14 -4.74 11.37 -3.28
C TYR A 14 -4.60 9.94 -3.87
N PHE A 15 -5.36 9.60 -4.92
CA PHE A 15 -5.24 8.28 -5.56
C PHE A 15 -3.85 8.09 -6.16
N GLU A 16 -3.34 9.10 -6.86
CA GLU A 16 -2.02 9.06 -7.47
C GLU A 16 -0.92 8.90 -6.41
N LEU A 17 -1.01 9.64 -5.31
CA LEU A 17 -0.09 9.49 -4.17
C LEU A 17 -0.14 8.07 -3.60
N THR A 18 -1.33 7.54 -3.36
CA THR A 18 -1.51 6.20 -2.77
C THR A 18 -0.91 5.11 -3.67
N ILE A 19 -1.18 5.18 -4.98
CA ILE A 19 -0.65 4.24 -5.96
C ILE A 19 0.88 4.30 -5.99
N ASN A 20 1.46 5.51 -5.97
CA ASN A 20 2.91 5.67 -5.96
C ASN A 20 3.55 5.17 -4.65
N LEU A 21 2.89 5.33 -3.51
CA LEU A 21 3.35 4.78 -2.23
C LEU A 21 3.34 3.26 -2.25
N ILE A 22 2.27 2.64 -2.76
CA ILE A 22 2.21 1.19 -2.96
C ILE A 22 3.34 0.74 -3.89
N ALA A 23 3.51 1.38 -5.06
CA ALA A 23 4.57 1.04 -6.00
C ALA A 23 5.98 1.10 -5.36
N ARG A 24 6.20 2.05 -4.47
CA ARG A 24 7.45 2.18 -3.72
C ARG A 24 7.63 1.06 -2.70
N ASP A 25 6.59 0.73 -1.96
CA ASP A 25 6.59 -0.40 -1.02
C ASP A 25 6.91 -1.72 -1.74
N LEU A 26 6.26 -1.96 -2.88
CA LEU A 26 6.53 -3.13 -3.73
C LEU A 26 8.00 -3.21 -4.18
N LYS A 27 8.59 -2.07 -4.59
CA LYS A 27 10.02 -2.01 -4.95
C LYS A 27 10.93 -2.36 -3.78
N ILE A 28 10.63 -1.85 -2.59
CA ILE A 28 11.36 -2.17 -1.35
C ILE A 28 11.24 -3.67 -1.08
N HIS A 29 10.02 -4.21 -1.09
CA HIS A 29 9.75 -5.63 -0.86
C HIS A 29 10.54 -6.51 -1.83
N ARG A 30 10.57 -6.14 -3.11
CA ARG A 30 11.40 -6.79 -4.13
C ARG A 30 12.89 -6.76 -3.78
N HIS A 31 13.42 -5.61 -3.41
CA HIS A 31 14.85 -5.48 -3.09
C HIS A 31 15.22 -6.29 -1.85
N LEU A 32 14.41 -6.23 -0.79
CA LEU A 32 14.63 -7.01 0.42
C LEU A 32 14.58 -8.53 0.14
N HIS A 33 13.69 -8.98 -0.74
CA HIS A 33 13.64 -10.37 -1.18
C HIS A 33 14.92 -10.80 -1.89
N PHE A 34 15.42 -10.05 -2.88
CA PHE A 34 16.65 -10.42 -3.57
C PHE A 34 17.91 -10.32 -2.70
N LEU A 35 17.93 -9.38 -1.75
CA LEU A 35 19.01 -9.29 -0.75
C LEU A 35 19.00 -10.49 0.19
N SER A 36 17.82 -10.94 0.66
CA SER A 36 17.73 -12.12 1.52
C SER A 36 18.13 -13.40 0.80
N LEU A 37 17.79 -13.54 -0.49
CA LEU A 37 18.30 -14.63 -1.34
C LEU A 37 19.84 -14.61 -1.48
N SER A 38 20.47 -13.44 -1.31
CA SER A 38 21.92 -13.27 -1.33
C SER A 38 22.57 -13.53 0.05
N GLY A 39 21.80 -13.95 1.05
CA GLY A 39 22.28 -14.24 2.41
C GLY A 39 22.37 -13.02 3.33
N VAL A 40 21.83 -11.87 2.93
CA VAL A 40 21.75 -10.69 3.80
C VAL A 40 20.54 -10.82 4.72
N ASP A 41 20.74 -10.64 6.03
CA ASP A 41 19.63 -10.53 6.97
C ASP A 41 18.90 -9.20 6.76
N THR A 42 17.69 -9.28 6.22
CA THR A 42 16.83 -8.13 5.94
C THR A 42 15.73 -7.92 6.99
N SER A 43 15.69 -8.72 8.06
CA SER A 43 14.67 -8.62 9.10
C SER A 43 14.62 -7.24 9.76
N LEU A 44 15.78 -6.60 9.91
CA LEU A 44 15.93 -5.24 10.47
C LEU A 44 15.57 -4.11 9.48
N LEU A 45 15.40 -4.43 8.19
CA LEU A 45 15.11 -3.46 7.13
C LEU A 45 13.62 -3.38 6.79
N SER A 46 12.76 -4.08 7.53
CA SER A 46 11.30 -4.06 7.33
C SER A 46 10.75 -2.66 7.54
N LEU A 47 10.57 -1.94 6.44
CA LEU A 47 9.95 -0.61 6.44
C LEU A 47 8.43 -0.82 6.57
N GLN A 48 7.83 -0.26 7.62
CA GLN A 48 6.39 -0.33 7.88
C GLN A 48 5.57 0.58 6.94
N LEU A 49 6.00 0.77 5.70
CA LEU A 49 5.35 1.65 4.73
C LEU A 49 3.94 1.14 4.38
N ASN A 50 3.74 -0.18 4.38
CA ASN A 50 2.44 -0.82 4.31
C ASN A 50 1.45 -0.31 5.39
N GLN A 51 1.90 -0.09 6.62
CA GLN A 51 1.04 0.44 7.69
C GLN A 51 0.59 1.87 7.42
N ASP A 52 1.47 2.71 6.85
CA ASP A 52 1.12 4.08 6.48
C ASP A 52 0.18 4.10 5.27
N ILE A 53 0.36 3.18 4.32
CA ILE A 53 -0.60 2.96 3.21
C ILE A 53 -1.98 2.60 3.76
N PHE A 54 -2.08 1.70 4.75
CA PHE A 54 -3.36 1.31 5.32
C PHE A 54 -4.05 2.48 6.06
N LYS A 55 -3.31 3.24 6.86
CA LYS A 55 -3.84 4.45 7.50
C LYS A 55 -4.34 5.45 6.47
N LEU A 56 -3.59 5.63 5.38
CA LEU A 56 -3.94 6.57 4.32
C LEU A 56 -5.26 6.16 3.63
N ILE A 57 -5.43 4.87 3.36
CA ILE A 57 -6.68 4.28 2.80
C ILE A 57 -7.85 4.37 3.80
N GLY A 58 -7.57 4.57 5.08
CA GLY A 58 -8.55 4.77 6.14
C GLY A 58 -8.92 3.50 6.90
N PHE A 59 -7.98 2.55 7.02
CA PHE A 59 -8.11 1.46 8.00
C PHE A 59 -7.81 1.99 9.40
N GLU A 60 -8.68 1.73 10.38
CA GLU A 60 -8.36 1.95 11.80
C GLU A 60 -7.49 0.81 12.33
N LYS A 61 -6.73 1.05 13.42
CA LYS A 61 -5.91 0.00 14.06
C LYS A 61 -6.71 -1.24 14.46
N THR A 62 -8.00 -1.07 14.73
CA THR A 62 -8.95 -2.14 15.06
C THR A 62 -9.42 -2.93 13.85
N ASP A 63 -9.32 -2.35 12.65
CA ASP A 63 -9.73 -2.97 11.38
C ASP A 63 -8.60 -3.75 10.72
N LEU A 64 -7.36 -3.53 11.16
CA LEU A 64 -6.17 -4.24 10.72
C LEU A 64 -6.15 -5.66 11.30
N ILE A 65 -6.91 -6.53 10.65
CA ILE A 65 -6.87 -7.97 10.88
C ILE A 65 -5.64 -8.53 10.16
N ASN A 66 -4.94 -9.50 10.77
CA ASN A 66 -3.80 -10.20 10.17
C ASN A 66 -4.07 -10.64 8.72
N GLU A 67 -5.31 -10.96 8.39
CA GLU A 67 -5.77 -11.31 7.04
C GLU A 67 -5.49 -10.23 5.98
N ILE A 68 -5.66 -8.94 6.30
CA ILE A 68 -5.41 -7.84 5.35
C ILE A 68 -3.92 -7.69 5.10
N GLU A 69 -3.11 -7.81 6.16
CA GLU A 69 -1.65 -7.78 6.04
C GLU A 69 -1.15 -8.97 5.23
N GLU A 70 -1.60 -10.18 5.54
CA GLU A 70 -1.27 -11.40 4.79
C GLU A 70 -1.68 -11.30 3.32
N TRP A 71 -2.90 -10.81 3.06
CA TRP A 71 -3.37 -10.59 1.69
C TRP A 71 -2.49 -9.58 0.96
N TYR A 72 -2.15 -8.46 1.60
CA TYR A 72 -1.31 -7.42 1.02
C TYR A 72 0.06 -7.97 0.66
N PHE A 73 0.73 -8.68 1.59
CA PHE A 73 2.04 -9.26 1.32
C PHE A 73 1.99 -10.29 0.20
N LYS A 74 0.95 -11.13 0.14
CA LYS A 74 0.75 -12.06 -0.98
C LYS A 74 0.58 -11.35 -2.33
N GLN A 75 -0.09 -10.20 -2.35
CA GLN A 75 -0.12 -9.38 -3.57
C GLN A 75 1.24 -8.75 -3.86
N ALA A 76 1.98 -8.34 -2.84
CA ALA A 76 3.27 -7.71 -2.98
C ALA A 76 4.30 -8.64 -3.64
N GLU A 77 4.28 -9.94 -3.35
CA GLU A 77 5.12 -10.95 -3.99
C GLU A 77 4.98 -10.99 -5.52
N ARG A 78 3.84 -10.56 -6.08
CA ARG A 78 3.64 -10.47 -7.54
C ARG A 78 4.63 -9.52 -8.20
N VAL A 79 5.24 -8.59 -7.45
CA VAL A 79 6.29 -7.69 -7.94
C VAL A 79 7.57 -8.44 -8.32
N PHE A 80 7.82 -9.64 -7.79
CA PHE A 80 9.06 -10.38 -8.02
C PHE A 80 9.25 -10.78 -9.48
N THR A 81 8.14 -10.93 -10.22
CA THR A 81 8.14 -11.24 -11.65
C THR A 81 8.17 -9.99 -12.54
N ILE A 82 8.09 -8.79 -11.94
CA ILE A 82 8.10 -7.52 -12.65
C ILE A 82 9.52 -6.96 -12.69
N ASP A 83 9.98 -6.60 -13.89
CA ASP A 83 11.14 -5.71 -14.03
C ASP A 83 10.74 -4.28 -13.62
N THR A 84 10.88 -3.98 -12.33
CA THR A 84 10.50 -2.68 -11.77
C THR A 84 11.34 -1.50 -12.25
N VAL A 85 12.45 -1.74 -12.97
CA VAL A 85 13.32 -0.71 -13.55
C VAL A 85 12.78 -0.29 -14.91
N ASN A 86 12.51 -1.27 -15.77
CA ASN A 86 12.11 -1.01 -17.15
C ASN A 86 10.59 -1.01 -17.37
N ASN A 87 9.83 -1.65 -16.49
CA ASN A 87 8.37 -1.79 -16.62
C ASN A 87 7.61 -1.06 -15.50
N THR A 88 7.78 0.27 -15.47
CA THR A 88 7.07 1.14 -14.53
C THR A 88 5.55 1.05 -14.70
N LYS A 89 5.06 0.83 -15.93
CA LYS A 89 3.64 0.68 -16.21
C LYS A 89 3.03 -0.53 -15.47
N ALA A 90 3.63 -1.72 -15.61
CA ALA A 90 3.12 -2.91 -14.94
C ALA A 90 3.16 -2.78 -13.40
N LEU A 91 4.17 -2.09 -12.86
CA LEU A 91 4.25 -1.80 -11.43
C LEU A 91 3.10 -0.90 -10.96
N LEU A 92 2.79 0.17 -11.71
CA LEU A 92 1.68 1.06 -11.40
C LEU A 92 0.33 0.37 -11.55
N GLU A 93 0.16 -0.49 -12.56
CA GLU A 93 -1.04 -1.31 -12.76
C GLU A 93 -1.26 -2.26 -11.57
N LEU A 94 -0.23 -3.01 -11.15
CA LEU A 94 -0.29 -3.84 -9.95
C LEU A 94 -0.62 -3.03 -8.69
N SER A 95 -0.02 -1.84 -8.56
CA SER A 95 -0.27 -0.96 -7.41
C SER A 95 -1.71 -0.45 -7.36
N ALA A 96 -2.30 -0.14 -8.52
CA ALA A 96 -3.70 0.23 -8.65
C ALA A 96 -4.64 -0.95 -8.34
N GLU A 97 -4.30 -2.16 -8.79
CA GLU A 97 -5.04 -3.38 -8.43
C GLU A 97 -5.05 -3.61 -6.91
N ILE A 98 -3.89 -3.47 -6.26
CA ILE A 98 -3.77 -3.61 -4.81
C ILE A 98 -4.61 -2.55 -4.09
N LEU A 99 -4.54 -1.28 -4.51
CA LEU A 99 -5.37 -0.22 -3.94
C LEU A 99 -6.86 -0.51 -4.09
N ASN A 100 -7.28 -1.03 -5.24
CA ASN A 100 -8.67 -1.44 -5.44
C ASN A 100 -9.08 -2.57 -4.49
N GLY A 101 -8.23 -3.58 -4.30
CA GLY A 101 -8.45 -4.66 -3.34
C GLY A 101 -8.57 -4.15 -1.91
N LEU A 102 -7.65 -3.28 -1.48
CA LEU A 102 -7.69 -2.65 -0.15
C LEU A 102 -8.98 -1.82 0.06
N ASN A 103 -9.41 -1.06 -0.93
CA ASN A 103 -10.68 -0.33 -0.86
C ASN A 103 -11.89 -1.26 -0.70
N LYS A 104 -11.89 -2.43 -1.34
CA LYS A 104 -12.94 -3.45 -1.16
C LYS A 104 -12.94 -4.01 0.26
N PHE A 105 -11.77 -4.38 0.79
CA PHE A 105 -11.65 -4.82 2.19
C PHE A 105 -12.20 -3.76 3.15
N ARG A 106 -11.85 -2.50 2.95
CA ARG A 106 -12.35 -1.41 3.78
C ARG A 106 -13.88 -1.30 3.74
N ILE A 107 -14.49 -1.40 2.55
CA ILE A 107 -15.96 -1.34 2.41
C ILE A 107 -16.62 -2.51 3.15
N LEU A 108 -16.02 -3.71 3.10
CA LEU A 108 -16.52 -4.90 3.80
C LEU A 108 -16.27 -4.85 5.31
N ALA A 109 -15.18 -4.22 5.74
CA ALA A 109 -14.79 -4.09 7.14
C ALA A 109 -15.60 -3.02 7.88
N VAL A 110 -16.11 -1.99 7.20
CA VAL A 110 -17.08 -1.04 7.77
C VAL A 110 -18.40 -1.80 7.96
N PRO A 111 -18.78 -2.19 9.19
CA PRO A 111 -20.09 -2.78 9.41
C PRO A 111 -21.12 -1.70 9.09
N ASN A 112 -22.31 -2.09 8.62
CA ASN A 112 -23.49 -1.24 8.52
C ASN A 112 -23.69 -0.34 9.76
N LYS A 113 -23.03 0.83 9.82
CA LYS A 113 -23.34 1.92 10.77
C LYS A 113 -24.59 2.70 10.31
N LYS A 114 -25.40 2.11 9.44
CA LYS A 114 -26.69 2.61 8.96
C LYS A 114 -27.80 1.59 9.23
N SER A 115 -28.03 1.24 10.50
CA SER A 115 -29.29 0.63 10.94
C SER A 115 -29.57 0.89 12.42
N ALA A 116 -29.34 2.12 12.87
CA ALA A 116 -29.70 2.56 14.21
C ALA A 116 -30.07 4.04 14.21
N PHE A 117 -31.08 4.40 13.41
CA PHE A 117 -31.96 5.56 13.63
C PHE A 117 -33.33 5.22 13.04
#